data_AF-A0A0M8Y4Y2-F1
#
_entry.id   AF-A0A0M8Y4Y2-F1
#
_cell.length_a   1.000
_cell.length_b   1.000
_cell.length_c   1.000
_cell.angle_alpha   90.00
_cell.angle_beta   90.00
_cell.angle_gamma   90.00
#
_symmetry.space_group_name_H-M   'P 1'
#
loop_
_entity.id
_entity.type
_entity.pdbx_description
1 polymer ?
#
loop_
_entity_poly.entity_id
_entity_poly.type
_entity_poly.pdbx_seq_one_letter_code
_entity_poly.pdbx_strand_id
1 'polypeptide(L)'
;MDQQTLAVAFWFLLAIVLIVVFLLVRQRRATRALQLRAEGAEARERIRAEEERHLVDVRLPALAESLNHRPVEVPGPRHAGAAEAHEPVLALFADSVRQASARGEQSARATLKAMMRAVQSLSNEQQVAISAMQDRHDDPDVLAGLMRIDHMNSQLNRRAQATAVLCGSWPGQQRSASSLTDVARGATSRIRDYLRINVPAESDVAVVSRAVEPVVLAVAELLDNGARHSPPNTSVEVNFQQAHNGMAVMIDDGGVGMTVEELHRAARLLAGDGGSDINRLGDPPQVGFAVIGVLAKRYGFRVSVDTRSPYGGVRAVVFLPTELLTRVSKPAMPDNAVALPPEQRQPAAPTPAAELERTPGGLPRRRRTQTADQGAPPSAPADPAPADQRIATGLAAWKRGTESGRATTPPPVAEGNPQA
;
A
#
# COMPACT_ATOMS: atom_id res chain seq x y z
N MET A 1 -100.05 19.98 -66.89
CA MET A 1 -99.13 20.29 -65.77
C MET A 1 -98.51 21.63 -66.09
N ASP A 2 -98.85 22.67 -65.33
CA ASP A 2 -98.44 24.04 -65.65
C ASP A 2 -96.92 24.16 -65.62
N GLN A 3 -96.34 24.86 -66.61
CA GLN A 3 -94.90 25.06 -66.76
C GLN A 3 -94.25 25.64 -65.49
N GLN A 4 -95.01 26.40 -64.70
CA GLN A 4 -94.58 26.93 -63.40
C GLN A 4 -94.40 25.85 -62.32
N THR A 5 -95.24 24.82 -62.27
CA THR A 5 -95.13 23.72 -61.29
C THR A 5 -93.89 22.86 -61.54
N LEU A 6 -93.57 22.62 -62.82
CA LEU A 6 -92.35 21.93 -63.24
C LEU A 6 -91.09 22.73 -62.89
N ALA A 7 -91.11 24.06 -63.07
CA ALA A 7 -89.99 24.92 -62.70
C ALA A 7 -89.75 24.94 -61.19
N VAL A 8 -90.81 25.04 -60.38
CA VAL A 8 -90.70 24.99 -58.91
C VAL A 8 -90.15 23.64 -58.46
N ALA A 9 -90.68 22.53 -58.97
CA ALA A 9 -90.18 21.18 -58.66
C ALA A 9 -88.70 21.00 -59.03
N PHE A 10 -88.26 21.55 -60.17
CA PHE A 10 -86.86 21.54 -60.60
C PHE A 10 -85.95 22.30 -59.63
N TRP A 11 -86.32 23.52 -59.23
CA TRP A 11 -85.54 24.31 -58.27
C TRP A 11 -85.47 23.68 -56.88
N PHE A 12 -86.56 23.08 -56.40
CA PHE A 12 -86.56 22.31 -55.16
C PHE A 12 -85.63 21.10 -55.23
N LEU A 13 -85.68 20.33 -56.34
CA LEU A 13 -84.81 19.18 -56.54
C LEU A 13 -83.34 19.60 -56.65
N LEU A 14 -83.04 20.70 -57.35
CA LEU A 14 -81.69 21.27 -57.42
C LEU A 14 -81.19 21.71 -56.04
N ALA A 15 -82.02 22.37 -55.24
CA ALA A 15 -81.65 22.77 -53.87
C ALA A 15 -81.34 21.55 -52.98
N ILE A 16 -82.15 20.48 -53.06
CA ILE A 16 -81.90 19.22 -52.35
C ILE A 16 -80.58 18.60 -52.80
N VAL A 17 -80.32 18.51 -54.11
CA VAL A 17 -79.05 17.99 -54.64
C VAL A 17 -77.86 18.82 -54.16
N LEU A 18 -77.95 20.16 -54.18
CA LEU A 18 -76.89 21.04 -53.68
C LEU A 18 -76.65 20.87 -52.18
N ILE A 19 -77.70 20.71 -51.37
CA ILE A 19 -77.58 20.44 -49.93
C ILE A 19 -76.92 19.08 -49.69
N VAL A 20 -77.33 18.03 -50.41
CA VAL A 20 -76.74 16.69 -50.31
C VAL A 20 -75.27 16.71 -50.72
N VAL A 21 -74.93 17.37 -51.84
CA VAL A 21 -73.54 17.54 -52.28
C VAL A 21 -72.73 18.32 -51.26
N PHE A 22 -73.27 19.41 -50.70
CA PHE A 22 -72.62 20.17 -49.64
C PHE A 22 -72.36 19.34 -48.38
N LEU A 23 -73.34 18.57 -47.91
CA LEU A 23 -73.19 17.68 -46.75
C LEU A 23 -72.17 16.57 -47.03
N LEU A 24 -72.17 15.97 -48.22
CA LEU A 24 -71.18 14.95 -48.62
C LEU A 24 -69.77 15.54 -48.70
N VAL A 25 -69.60 16.75 -49.25
CA VAL A 25 -68.30 17.44 -49.30
C VAL A 25 -67.83 17.79 -47.88
N ARG A 26 -68.72 18.32 -47.03
CA ARG A 26 -68.41 18.62 -45.62
C ARG A 26 -68.02 17.35 -44.87
N GLN A 27 -68.76 16.25 -45.03
CA GLN A 27 -68.45 14.96 -44.39
C GLN A 27 -67.11 14.41 -44.88
N ARG A 28 -66.84 14.44 -46.20
CA ARG A 28 -65.54 14.03 -46.76
C ARG A 28 -64.38 14.90 -46.28
N ARG A 29 -64.58 16.21 -46.14
CA ARG A 29 -63.56 17.11 -45.57
C ARG A 29 -63.31 16.79 -44.10
N ALA A 30 -64.36 16.54 -43.32
CA ALA A 30 -64.24 16.18 -41.91
C ALA A 30 -63.54 14.83 -41.72
N THR A 31 -63.90 13.79 -42.49
CA THR A 31 -63.24 12.48 -42.40
C THR A 31 -61.78 12.55 -42.84
N ARG A 32 -61.48 13.24 -43.94
CA ARG A 32 -60.08 13.48 -44.36
C ARG A 32 -59.27 14.22 -43.31
N ALA A 33 -59.85 15.24 -42.67
CA ALA A 33 -59.19 15.98 -41.61
C ALA A 33 -58.90 15.10 -40.37
N LEU A 34 -59.80 14.18 -40.02
CA LEU A 34 -59.58 13.22 -38.94
C LEU A 34 -58.51 12.18 -39.32
N GLN A 35 -58.54 11.66 -40.55
CA GLN A 35 -57.54 10.70 -41.05
C GLN A 35 -56.13 11.30 -41.02
N LEU A 36 -55.94 12.50 -41.56
CA LEU A 36 -54.64 13.18 -41.54
C LEU A 36 -54.14 13.45 -40.11
N ARG A 37 -55.03 13.77 -39.18
CA ARG A 37 -54.68 13.93 -37.76
C ARG A 37 -54.29 12.62 -37.10
N ALA A 38 -54.99 11.53 -37.42
CA ALA A 38 -54.69 10.19 -36.92
C ALA A 38 -53.34 9.70 -37.47
N GLU A 39 -53.11 9.79 -38.77
CA GLU A 39 -51.83 9.46 -39.41
C GLU A 39 -50.67 10.29 -38.81
N GLY A 40 -50.89 11.60 -38.60
CA GLY A 40 -49.91 12.47 -37.94
C GLY A 40 -49.69 12.16 -36.45
N ALA A 41 -50.67 11.57 -35.76
CA ALA A 41 -50.51 11.10 -34.39
C ALA A 41 -49.71 9.79 -34.36
N GLU A 42 -50.06 8.82 -35.21
CA GLU A 42 -49.35 7.55 -35.35
C GLU A 42 -47.88 7.75 -35.75
N ALA A 43 -47.60 8.67 -36.69
CA ALA A 43 -46.23 8.98 -37.09
C ALA A 43 -45.41 9.55 -35.92
N ARG A 44 -46.00 10.43 -35.09
CA ARG A 44 -45.34 10.98 -33.89
C ARG A 44 -45.09 9.91 -32.84
N GLU A 45 -46.02 8.98 -32.65
CA GLU A 45 -45.85 7.86 -31.73
C GLU A 45 -44.72 6.94 -32.19
N ARG A 46 -44.65 6.61 -33.50
CA ARG A 46 -43.55 5.81 -34.06
C ARG A 46 -42.19 6.47 -33.86
N ILE A 47 -42.08 7.77 -34.13
CA ILE A 47 -40.85 8.54 -33.91
C ILE A 47 -40.43 8.49 -32.45
N ARG A 48 -41.37 8.66 -31.51
CA ARG A 48 -41.09 8.56 -30.06
C ARG A 48 -40.63 7.15 -29.68
N ALA A 49 -41.32 6.11 -30.14
CA ALA A 49 -40.97 4.72 -29.83
C ALA A 49 -39.58 4.33 -30.39
N GLU A 50 -39.23 4.80 -31.59
CA GLU A 50 -37.89 4.60 -32.16
C GLU A 50 -36.80 5.30 -31.34
N GLU A 51 -37.09 6.51 -30.86
CA GLU A 51 -36.17 7.31 -30.06
C GLU A 51 -36.00 6.77 -28.63
N GLU A 52 -37.08 6.25 -28.02
CA GLU A 52 -37.03 5.51 -26.75
C GLU A 52 -36.18 4.23 -26.87
N ARG A 53 -36.36 3.45 -27.95
CA ARG A 53 -35.51 2.29 -28.22
C ARG A 53 -34.05 2.69 -28.43
N HIS A 54 -33.80 3.74 -29.20
CA HIS A 54 -32.44 4.24 -29.40
C HIS A 54 -31.80 4.74 -28.10
N LEU A 55 -32.57 5.38 -27.21
CA LEU A 55 -32.11 5.74 -25.87
C LEU A 55 -31.69 4.51 -25.06
N VAL A 56 -32.55 3.50 -24.98
CA VAL A 56 -32.33 2.30 -24.15
C VAL A 56 -31.26 1.37 -24.72
N ASP A 57 -31.28 1.11 -26.02
CA ASP A 57 -30.42 0.09 -26.65
C ASP A 57 -29.04 0.61 -27.04
N VAL A 58 -28.89 1.93 -27.23
CA VAL A 58 -27.66 2.54 -27.75
C VAL A 58 -27.08 3.58 -26.80
N ARG A 59 -27.86 4.60 -26.44
CA ARG A 59 -27.31 5.78 -25.73
C ARG A 59 -27.00 5.48 -24.26
N LEU A 60 -27.88 4.79 -23.54
CA LEU A 60 -27.65 4.43 -22.14
C LEU A 60 -26.46 3.45 -21.97
N PRO A 61 -26.33 2.36 -22.77
CA PRO A 61 -25.16 1.50 -22.71
C PRO A 61 -23.85 2.24 -23.04
N ALA A 62 -23.84 3.06 -24.09
CA ALA A 62 -22.66 3.85 -24.45
C ALA A 62 -22.28 4.84 -23.34
N LEU A 63 -23.26 5.45 -22.68
CA LEU A 63 -23.04 6.32 -21.51
C LEU A 63 -22.51 5.53 -20.31
N ALA A 64 -23.02 4.33 -20.03
CA ALA A 64 -22.49 3.48 -18.97
C ALA A 64 -21.03 3.07 -19.24
N GLU A 65 -20.69 2.76 -20.50
CA GLU A 65 -19.32 2.41 -20.90
C GLU A 65 -18.37 3.61 -20.83
N SER A 66 -18.83 4.79 -21.24
CA SER A 66 -18.03 6.02 -21.18
C SER A 66 -17.72 6.43 -19.74
N LEU A 67 -18.67 6.24 -18.82
CA LEU A 67 -18.49 6.51 -17.39
C LEU A 67 -17.53 5.54 -16.69
N ASN A 68 -17.34 4.33 -17.24
CA ASN A 68 -16.40 3.33 -16.71
C ASN A 68 -14.98 3.46 -17.33
N HIS A 69 -14.53 4.69 -17.56
CA HIS A 69 -13.17 5.05 -18.01
C HIS A 69 -12.75 4.50 -19.38
N ARG A 70 -13.69 4.10 -20.26
CA ARG A 70 -13.39 3.93 -21.68
C ARG A 70 -13.78 5.19 -22.45
N PRO A 71 -12.92 5.72 -23.35
CA PRO A 71 -13.30 6.84 -24.20
C PRO A 71 -14.26 6.37 -25.30
N VAL A 72 -15.54 6.19 -24.94
CA VAL A 72 -16.62 5.87 -25.87
C VAL A 72 -17.43 7.14 -26.10
N GLU A 73 -17.58 7.53 -27.36
CA GLU A 73 -18.45 8.63 -27.74
C GLU A 73 -19.91 8.19 -27.61
N VAL A 74 -20.72 8.96 -26.88
CA VAL A 74 -22.14 8.65 -26.66
C VAL A 74 -22.94 9.20 -27.85
N PRO A 75 -23.64 8.35 -28.62
CA PRO A 75 -24.42 8.82 -29.77
C PRO A 75 -25.53 9.80 -29.39
N GLY A 76 -25.82 10.75 -30.29
CA GLY A 76 -26.93 11.68 -30.16
C GLY A 76 -28.31 11.05 -30.43
N PRO A 77 -29.41 11.80 -30.20
CA PRO A 77 -30.75 11.40 -30.60
C PRO A 77 -30.88 11.31 -32.13
N ARG A 78 -31.83 10.50 -32.61
CA ARG A 78 -32.12 10.37 -34.06
C ARG A 78 -32.99 11.50 -34.59
N HIS A 79 -33.84 12.08 -33.74
CA HIS A 79 -34.78 13.12 -34.14
C HIS A 79 -34.57 14.41 -33.33
N ALA A 80 -34.58 15.56 -34.04
CA ALA A 80 -34.48 16.88 -33.42
C ALA A 80 -35.68 17.13 -32.48
N GLY A 81 -35.41 17.44 -31.21
CA GLY A 81 -36.41 17.65 -30.16
C GLY A 81 -36.44 16.58 -29.06
N ALA A 82 -35.84 15.41 -29.28
CA ALA A 82 -35.74 14.39 -28.23
C ALA A 82 -34.57 14.62 -27.26
N ALA A 83 -33.58 15.44 -27.65
CA ALA A 83 -32.43 15.77 -26.82
C ALA A 83 -32.85 16.34 -25.45
N GLU A 84 -33.68 17.40 -25.46
CA GLU A 84 -34.12 18.10 -24.26
C GLU A 84 -34.95 17.20 -23.34
N ALA A 85 -35.80 16.34 -23.91
CA ALA A 85 -36.62 15.42 -23.13
C ALA A 85 -35.81 14.29 -22.46
N HIS A 86 -34.73 13.85 -23.10
CA HIS A 86 -33.89 12.74 -22.61
C HIS A 86 -32.78 13.20 -21.67
N GLU A 87 -32.40 14.48 -21.69
CA GLU A 87 -31.32 15.01 -20.87
C GLU A 87 -31.49 14.71 -19.36
N PRO A 88 -32.68 14.89 -18.73
CA PRO A 88 -32.86 14.55 -17.33
C PRO A 88 -32.71 13.03 -17.04
N VAL A 89 -33.11 12.18 -18.00
CA VAL A 89 -33.00 10.72 -17.88
C VAL A 89 -31.54 10.29 -17.97
N LEU A 90 -30.79 10.85 -18.92
CA LEU A 90 -29.36 10.62 -19.07
C LEU A 90 -28.58 11.10 -17.85
N ALA A 91 -28.92 12.28 -17.31
CA ALA A 91 -28.32 12.80 -16.09
C ALA A 91 -28.57 11.89 -14.88
N LEU A 92 -29.82 11.45 -14.68
CA LEU A 92 -30.19 10.53 -13.60
C LEU A 92 -29.49 9.17 -13.74
N PHE A 93 -29.44 8.62 -14.96
CA PHE A 93 -28.75 7.37 -15.25
C PHE A 93 -27.24 7.50 -15.03
N ALA A 94 -26.63 8.59 -15.49
CA ALA A 94 -25.22 8.83 -15.27
C ALA A 94 -24.90 8.90 -13.78
N ASP A 95 -25.78 9.51 -12.98
CA ASP A 95 -25.62 9.56 -11.53
C ASP A 95 -25.79 8.19 -10.88
N SER A 96 -26.79 7.41 -11.29
CA SER A 96 -27.01 6.06 -10.76
C SER A 96 -25.85 5.12 -11.07
N VAL A 97 -25.28 5.20 -12.28
CA VAL A 97 -24.07 4.45 -12.68
C VAL A 97 -22.88 4.88 -11.84
N ARG A 98 -22.62 6.19 -11.68
CA ARG A 98 -21.52 6.67 -10.83
C ARG A 98 -21.67 6.22 -9.38
N GLN A 99 -22.87 6.30 -8.81
CA GLN A 99 -23.15 5.83 -7.46
C GLN A 99 -22.96 4.31 -7.33
N ALA A 100 -23.44 3.53 -8.31
CA ALA A 100 -23.28 2.08 -8.32
C ALA A 100 -21.80 1.69 -8.42
N SER A 101 -21.03 2.31 -9.33
CA SER A 101 -19.59 2.10 -9.47
C SER A 101 -18.84 2.50 -8.19
N ALA A 102 -19.16 3.64 -7.57
CA ALA A 102 -18.54 4.07 -6.33
C ALA A 102 -18.83 3.11 -5.16
N ARG A 103 -20.07 2.62 -5.01
CA ARG A 103 -20.44 1.60 -4.01
C ARG A 103 -19.71 0.28 -4.27
N GLY A 104 -19.65 -0.14 -5.54
CA GLY A 104 -18.92 -1.34 -5.96
C GLY A 104 -17.44 -1.25 -5.61
N GLU A 105 -16.79 -0.13 -5.94
CA GLU A 105 -15.38 0.10 -5.62
C GLU A 105 -15.14 0.16 -4.11
N GLN A 106 -16.02 0.82 -3.35
CA GLN A 106 -15.93 0.86 -1.89
C GLN A 106 -16.06 -0.54 -1.27
N SER A 107 -17.00 -1.35 -1.74
CA SER A 107 -17.20 -2.73 -1.30
C SER A 107 -16.00 -3.62 -1.63
N ALA A 108 -15.47 -3.52 -2.85
CA ALA A 108 -14.28 -4.23 -3.28
C ALA A 108 -13.05 -3.85 -2.43
N ARG A 109 -12.81 -2.55 -2.21
CA ARG A 109 -11.74 -2.05 -1.33
C ARG A 109 -11.91 -2.55 0.10
N ALA A 110 -13.12 -2.53 0.66
CA ALA A 110 -13.37 -3.02 2.01
C ALA A 110 -13.10 -4.54 2.14
N THR A 111 -13.54 -5.32 1.15
CA THR A 111 -13.30 -6.76 1.08
C THR A 111 -11.81 -7.08 0.96
N LEU A 112 -11.10 -6.43 0.04
CA LEU A 112 -9.67 -6.60 -0.14
C LEU A 112 -8.89 -6.19 1.13
N LYS A 113 -9.28 -5.10 1.78
CA LYS A 113 -8.73 -4.67 3.07
C LYS A 113 -8.88 -5.75 4.14
N ALA A 114 -10.06 -6.36 4.25
CA ALA A 114 -10.31 -7.42 5.23
C ALA A 114 -9.46 -8.67 4.94
N MET A 115 -9.39 -9.10 3.68
CA MET A 115 -8.56 -10.24 3.26
C MET A 115 -7.07 -9.99 3.55
N MET A 116 -6.55 -8.81 3.21
CA MET A 116 -5.14 -8.49 3.46
C MET A 116 -4.81 -8.41 4.95
N ARG A 117 -5.75 -7.97 5.80
CA ARG A 117 -5.59 -8.03 7.26
C ARG A 117 -5.56 -9.46 7.79
N ALA A 118 -6.38 -10.36 7.24
CA ALA A 118 -6.33 -11.77 7.60
C ALA A 118 -4.97 -12.40 7.23
N VAL A 119 -4.43 -12.08 6.04
CA VAL A 119 -3.09 -12.52 5.63
C VAL A 119 -2.00 -11.96 6.56
N GLN A 120 -2.09 -10.69 6.97
CA GLN A 120 -1.17 -10.10 7.95
C GLN A 120 -1.24 -10.81 9.31
N SER A 121 -2.44 -11.13 9.80
CA SER A 121 -2.61 -11.87 11.06
C SER A 121 -1.92 -13.22 11.00
N LEU A 122 -2.19 -14.00 9.95
CA LEU A 122 -1.58 -15.32 9.76
C LEU A 122 -0.05 -15.23 9.62
N SER A 123 0.45 -14.22 8.92
CA SER A 123 1.89 -13.98 8.78
C SER A 123 2.55 -13.63 10.13
N ASN A 124 1.87 -12.87 10.99
CA ASN A 124 2.36 -12.60 12.33
C ASN A 124 2.36 -13.85 13.22
N GLU A 125 1.34 -14.72 13.11
CA GLU A 125 1.31 -16.01 13.80
C GLU A 125 2.45 -16.93 13.33
N GLN A 126 2.71 -16.98 12.02
CA GLN A 126 3.85 -17.68 11.45
C GLN A 126 5.19 -17.14 11.98
N GLN A 127 5.31 -15.82 12.12
CA GLN A 127 6.50 -15.17 12.67
C GLN A 127 6.80 -15.66 14.09
N VAL A 128 5.76 -15.77 14.94
CA VAL A 128 5.89 -16.27 16.31
C VAL A 128 6.31 -17.74 16.30
N ALA A 129 5.70 -18.57 15.45
CA ALA A 129 6.06 -19.98 15.33
C ALA A 129 7.51 -20.19 14.86
N ILE A 130 7.96 -19.41 13.86
CA ILE A 130 9.33 -19.44 13.36
C ILE A 130 10.30 -19.03 14.46
N SER A 131 10.00 -17.96 15.19
CA SER A 131 10.84 -17.49 16.31
C SER A 131 10.96 -18.57 17.39
N ALA A 132 9.85 -19.21 17.76
CA ALA A 132 9.87 -20.32 18.72
C ALA A 132 10.61 -21.58 18.22
N MET A 133 10.75 -21.76 16.90
CA MET A 133 11.62 -22.81 16.35
C MET A 133 13.09 -22.39 16.40
N GLN A 134 13.40 -21.13 16.09
CA GLN A 134 14.77 -20.59 16.20
C GLN A 134 15.29 -20.70 17.63
N ASP A 135 14.46 -20.43 18.63
CA ASP A 135 14.86 -20.51 20.04
C ASP A 135 15.06 -21.94 20.55
N ARG A 136 14.48 -22.94 19.88
CA ARG A 136 14.56 -24.36 20.27
C ARG A 136 15.67 -25.14 19.57
N HIS A 137 16.26 -24.59 18.52
CA HIS A 137 17.19 -25.30 17.65
C HIS A 137 18.48 -24.50 17.45
N ASP A 138 19.61 -25.12 17.77
CA ASP A 138 20.96 -24.55 17.57
C ASP A 138 21.68 -25.09 16.33
N ASP A 139 21.05 -25.99 15.57
CA ASP A 139 21.62 -26.57 14.34
C ASP A 139 21.74 -25.48 13.24
N PRO A 140 22.95 -25.21 12.72
CA PRO A 140 23.17 -24.20 11.68
C PRO A 140 22.36 -24.40 10.40
N ASP A 141 22.15 -25.65 9.97
CA ASP A 141 21.42 -25.96 8.74
C ASP A 141 19.91 -25.72 8.94
N VAL A 142 19.38 -26.07 10.12
CA VAL A 142 18.01 -25.76 10.50
C VAL A 142 17.80 -24.25 10.59
N LEU A 143 18.74 -23.54 11.21
CA LEU A 143 18.66 -22.09 11.35
C LEU A 143 18.71 -21.39 9.98
N ALA A 144 19.56 -21.85 9.06
CA ALA A 144 19.60 -21.36 7.68
C ALA A 144 18.26 -21.53 6.96
N GLY A 145 17.63 -22.71 7.11
CA GLY A 145 16.28 -22.98 6.60
C GLY A 145 15.23 -22.04 7.21
N LEU A 146 15.23 -21.89 8.54
CA LEU A 146 14.29 -21.02 9.26
C LEU A 146 14.44 -19.55 8.88
N MET A 147 15.66 -19.05 8.68
CA MET A 147 15.89 -17.68 8.21
C MET A 147 15.33 -17.46 6.80
N ARG A 148 15.43 -18.44 5.91
CA ARG A 148 14.83 -18.33 4.57
C ARG A 148 13.30 -18.26 4.65
N ILE A 149 12.69 -19.05 5.53
CA ILE A 149 11.23 -19.03 5.76
C ILE A 149 10.80 -17.71 6.40
N ASP A 150 11.53 -17.23 7.42
CA ASP A 150 11.33 -15.94 8.08
C ASP A 150 11.31 -14.78 7.06
N HIS A 151 12.25 -14.83 6.13
CA HIS A 151 12.36 -13.84 5.07
C HIS A 151 11.20 -13.89 4.07
N MET A 152 10.75 -15.09 3.71
CA MET A 152 9.56 -15.27 2.88
C MET A 152 8.30 -14.75 3.59
N ASN A 153 8.19 -14.99 4.90
CA ASN A 153 7.10 -14.48 5.72
C ASN A 153 7.11 -12.94 5.79
N SER A 154 8.29 -12.34 5.98
CA SER A 154 8.46 -10.88 5.96
C SER A 154 8.06 -10.25 4.62
N GLN A 155 8.42 -10.89 3.49
CA GLN A 155 7.98 -10.46 2.16
C GLN A 155 6.45 -10.58 1.97
N LEU A 156 5.84 -11.65 2.47
CA LEU A 156 4.38 -11.84 2.43
C LEU A 156 3.67 -10.76 3.24
N ASN A 157 4.13 -10.52 4.47
CA ASN A 157 3.58 -9.49 5.35
C ASN A 157 3.65 -8.11 4.68
N ARG A 158 4.82 -7.76 4.10
CA ARG A 158 5.02 -6.50 3.37
C ARG A 158 4.01 -6.32 2.24
N ARG A 159 3.83 -7.35 1.39
CA ARG A 159 2.87 -7.30 0.26
C ARG A 159 1.43 -7.15 0.73
N ALA A 160 1.06 -7.87 1.77
CA ALA A 160 -0.27 -7.74 2.37
C ALA A 160 -0.47 -6.35 3.00
N GLN A 161 0.56 -5.80 3.66
CA GLN A 161 0.54 -4.46 4.26
C GLN A 161 0.41 -3.36 3.20
N ALA A 162 1.24 -3.41 2.15
CA ALA A 162 1.19 -2.49 1.01
C ALA A 162 -0.21 -2.48 0.37
N THR A 163 -0.77 -3.65 0.08
CA THR A 163 -2.11 -3.78 -0.51
C THR A 163 -3.21 -3.26 0.42
N ALA A 164 -3.11 -3.54 1.74
CA ALA A 164 -4.06 -3.02 2.72
C ALA A 164 -4.00 -1.48 2.82
N VAL A 165 -2.82 -0.87 2.69
CA VAL A 165 -2.65 0.59 2.71
C VAL A 165 -3.37 1.24 1.53
N LEU A 166 -3.27 0.67 0.31
CA LEU A 166 -4.04 1.14 -0.86
C LEU A 166 -5.56 1.08 -0.62
N CYS A 167 -6.01 0.09 0.14
CA CYS A 167 -7.41 -0.03 0.53
C CYS A 167 -7.80 0.86 1.73
N GLY A 168 -6.94 1.79 2.14
CA GLY A 168 -7.20 2.70 3.26
C GLY A 168 -6.99 2.09 4.64
N SER A 169 -6.17 1.05 4.79
CA SER A 169 -5.70 0.60 6.10
C SER A 169 -4.57 1.49 6.63
N TRP A 170 -4.25 1.31 7.91
CA TRP A 170 -3.05 1.85 8.52
C TRP A 170 -1.88 0.86 8.39
N PRO A 171 -0.64 1.36 8.18
CA PRO A 171 0.55 0.53 8.13
C PRO A 171 0.95 0.08 9.54
N GLY A 172 0.49 -1.10 9.94
CA GLY A 172 1.00 -1.83 11.11
C GLY A 172 0.87 -1.13 12.47
N GLN A 173 1.60 -1.65 13.45
CA GLN A 173 1.66 -1.10 14.81
C GLN A 173 2.66 0.05 14.90
N GLN A 174 2.41 0.98 15.82
CA GLN A 174 3.30 2.08 16.12
C GLN A 174 4.58 1.55 16.78
N ARG A 175 5.74 1.87 16.21
CA ARG A 175 7.06 1.49 16.74
C ARG A 175 7.62 2.59 17.64
N SER A 176 8.63 2.28 18.45
CA SER A 176 9.46 3.30 19.09
C SER A 176 10.17 4.15 18.03
N ALA A 177 10.59 5.36 18.39
CA ALA A 177 11.43 6.16 17.51
C ALA A 177 12.71 5.37 17.17
N SER A 178 13.10 5.37 15.89
CA SER A 178 14.17 4.50 15.37
C SER A 178 15.15 5.31 14.54
N SER A 179 16.45 5.00 14.61
CA SER A 179 17.47 5.68 13.79
C SER A 179 17.17 5.51 12.29
N LEU A 180 17.64 6.43 11.44
CA LEU A 180 17.52 6.26 9.98
C LEU A 180 18.19 4.96 9.51
N THR A 181 19.28 4.56 10.15
CA THR A 181 19.94 3.28 9.89
C THR A 181 19.03 2.10 10.21
N ASP A 182 18.33 2.10 11.35
CA ASP A 182 17.40 1.03 11.73
C ASP A 182 16.17 1.00 10.82
N VAL A 183 15.69 2.17 10.39
CA VAL A 183 14.62 2.28 9.39
C VAL A 183 15.05 1.65 8.06
N ALA A 184 16.26 1.95 7.58
CA ALA A 184 16.78 1.36 6.35
C ALA A 184 17.03 -0.15 6.50
N ARG A 185 17.60 -0.61 7.62
CA ARG A 185 17.78 -2.05 7.89
C ARG A 185 16.45 -2.80 7.98
N GLY A 186 15.46 -2.21 8.66
CA GLY A 186 14.11 -2.75 8.76
C GLY A 186 13.37 -2.78 7.42
N ALA A 187 13.73 -1.90 6.48
CA ALA A 187 13.24 -1.96 5.11
C ALA A 187 13.95 -3.06 4.31
N THR A 188 15.28 -3.14 4.40
CA THR A 188 16.12 -4.18 3.78
C THR A 188 15.70 -5.59 4.20
N SER A 189 15.33 -5.81 5.48
CA SER A 189 14.90 -7.13 5.95
C SER A 189 13.57 -7.61 5.34
N ARG A 190 12.84 -6.75 4.61
CA ARG A 190 11.53 -7.08 4.03
C ARG A 190 11.61 -7.37 2.54
N ILE A 191 12.77 -7.27 1.89
CA ILE A 191 12.92 -7.42 0.43
C ILE A 191 13.68 -8.68 0.07
N ARG A 192 13.35 -9.30 -1.07
CA ARG A 192 14.00 -10.56 -1.49
C ARG A 192 15.52 -10.45 -1.55
N ASP A 193 16.03 -9.43 -2.22
CA ASP A 193 17.43 -9.23 -2.56
C ASP A 193 18.19 -8.42 -1.50
N TYR A 194 17.91 -8.67 -0.21
CA TYR A 194 18.43 -7.90 0.92
C TYR A 194 19.97 -7.85 1.00
N LEU A 195 20.64 -8.90 0.53
CA LEU A 195 22.11 -8.99 0.48
C LEU A 195 22.76 -8.01 -0.50
N ARG A 196 21.97 -7.45 -1.44
CA ARG A 196 22.44 -6.47 -2.43
C ARG A 196 22.28 -5.03 -1.96
N ILE A 197 21.77 -4.81 -0.74
CA ILE A 197 21.52 -3.47 -0.22
C ILE A 197 22.64 -3.05 0.73
N ASN A 198 23.29 -1.95 0.39
CA ASN A 198 24.32 -1.34 1.21
C ASN A 198 23.72 -0.18 2.01
N VAL A 199 23.77 -0.28 3.34
CA VAL A 199 23.22 0.70 4.28
C VAL A 199 24.36 1.31 5.10
N PRO A 200 24.38 2.63 5.36
CA PRO A 200 25.43 3.27 6.16
C PRO A 200 25.46 2.72 7.59
N ALA A 201 26.63 2.80 8.23
CA ALA A 201 26.87 2.16 9.53
C ALA A 201 26.00 2.73 10.66
N GLU A 202 25.93 4.06 10.81
CA GLU A 202 25.21 4.74 11.88
C GLU A 202 24.66 6.12 11.44
N SER A 203 23.57 6.54 12.07
CA SER A 203 22.95 7.86 11.91
C SER A 203 22.40 8.32 13.24
N ASP A 204 22.76 9.53 13.67
CA ASP A 204 22.31 10.14 14.93
C ASP A 204 20.87 10.70 14.85
N VAL A 205 20.29 10.69 13.65
CA VAL A 205 18.92 11.14 13.40
C VAL A 205 17.98 9.95 13.40
N ALA A 206 16.87 10.10 14.13
CA ALA A 206 15.81 9.11 14.23
C ALA A 206 14.50 9.62 13.63
N VAL A 207 13.66 8.68 13.19
CA VAL A 207 12.29 8.92 12.78
C VAL A 207 11.38 8.78 13.99
N VAL A 208 10.44 9.71 14.16
CA VAL A 208 9.46 9.65 15.26
C VAL A 208 8.56 8.42 15.16
N SER A 209 8.15 7.87 16.31
CA SER A 209 7.35 6.64 16.42
C SER A 209 6.21 6.49 15.41
N ARG A 210 5.40 7.54 15.23
CA ARG A 210 4.24 7.51 14.32
C ARG A 210 4.59 7.37 12.84
N ALA A 211 5.84 7.66 12.46
CA ALA A 211 6.29 7.69 11.07
C ALA A 211 7.25 6.54 10.71
N VAL A 212 7.77 5.79 11.70
CA VAL A 212 8.72 4.69 11.47
C VAL A 212 8.17 3.67 10.49
N GLU A 213 7.04 3.02 10.81
CA GLU A 213 6.48 1.95 9.99
C GLU A 213 6.08 2.43 8.57
N PRO A 214 5.43 3.60 8.38
CA PRO A 214 5.21 4.19 7.06
C PRO A 214 6.49 4.39 6.24
N VAL A 215 7.55 4.91 6.86
CA VAL A 215 8.82 5.19 6.17
C VAL A 215 9.53 3.87 5.85
N VAL A 216 9.54 2.91 6.77
CA VAL A 216 10.08 1.56 6.52
C VAL A 216 9.38 0.91 5.32
N LEU A 217 8.05 0.97 5.26
CA LEU A 217 7.28 0.41 4.15
C LEU A 217 7.60 1.13 2.84
N ALA A 218 7.67 2.47 2.84
CA ALA A 218 8.01 3.24 1.64
C ALA A 218 9.42 2.94 1.14
N VAL A 219 10.41 2.91 2.03
CA VAL A 219 11.80 2.57 1.71
C VAL A 219 11.87 1.11 1.21
N ALA A 220 11.15 0.17 1.82
CA ALA A 220 11.16 -1.23 1.39
C ALA A 220 10.63 -1.40 -0.04
N GLU A 221 9.55 -0.68 -0.40
CA GLU A 221 9.02 -0.70 -1.76
C GLU A 221 10.00 -0.07 -2.78
N LEU A 222 10.74 0.97 -2.39
CA LEU A 222 11.79 1.55 -3.24
C LEU A 222 12.99 0.60 -3.41
N LEU A 223 13.45 -0.04 -2.33
CA LEU A 223 14.57 -0.99 -2.37
C LEU A 223 14.23 -2.23 -3.20
N ASP A 224 13.00 -2.78 -3.06
CA ASP A 224 12.53 -3.92 -3.85
C ASP A 224 12.48 -3.55 -5.34
N ASN A 225 12.04 -2.34 -5.68
CA ASN A 225 12.04 -1.84 -7.05
C ASN A 225 13.46 -1.67 -7.59
N GLY A 226 14.36 -1.02 -6.85
CA GLY A 226 15.74 -0.80 -7.28
C GLY A 226 16.48 -2.12 -7.50
N ALA A 227 16.35 -3.07 -6.58
CA ALA A 227 17.00 -4.37 -6.69
C ALA A 227 16.43 -5.21 -7.86
N ARG A 228 15.12 -5.14 -8.10
CA ARG A 228 14.44 -5.91 -9.17
C ARG A 228 14.78 -5.40 -10.57
N HIS A 229 14.97 -4.10 -10.75
CA HIS A 229 15.29 -3.49 -12.05
C HIS A 229 16.80 -3.34 -12.30
N SER A 230 17.62 -3.77 -11.33
CA SER A 230 19.07 -3.74 -11.45
C SER A 230 19.65 -5.13 -11.74
N PRO A 231 20.69 -5.26 -12.58
CA PRO A 231 21.35 -6.53 -12.87
C PRO A 231 21.80 -7.27 -11.59
N PRO A 232 21.78 -8.61 -11.54
CA PRO A 232 21.99 -9.38 -10.30
C PRO A 232 23.36 -9.19 -9.63
N ASN A 233 24.36 -8.69 -10.37
CA ASN A 233 25.72 -8.40 -9.91
C ASN A 233 25.93 -6.95 -9.44
N THR A 234 24.87 -6.14 -9.37
CA THR A 234 24.92 -4.74 -8.89
C THR A 234 24.34 -4.63 -7.48
N SER A 235 24.84 -3.67 -6.70
CA SER A 235 24.30 -3.32 -5.39
C SER A 235 23.41 -2.08 -5.49
N VAL A 236 22.49 -1.94 -4.53
CA VAL A 236 21.68 -0.73 -4.33
C VAL A 236 22.20 -0.02 -3.10
N GLU A 237 22.55 1.25 -3.25
CA GLU A 237 23.20 2.04 -2.21
C GLU A 237 22.19 2.96 -1.52
N VAL A 238 22.15 2.90 -0.19
CA VAL A 238 21.34 3.80 0.64
C VAL A 238 22.26 4.85 1.26
N ASN A 239 21.88 6.12 1.16
CA ASN A 239 22.62 7.22 1.76
C ASN A 239 21.67 8.16 2.51
N PHE A 240 22.17 8.78 3.58
CA PHE A 240 21.44 9.81 4.32
C PHE A 240 22.14 11.15 4.13
N GLN A 241 21.37 12.17 3.74
CA GLN A 241 21.90 13.52 3.54
C GLN A 241 21.07 14.54 4.31
N GLN A 242 21.75 15.39 5.08
CA GLN A 242 21.12 16.53 5.72
C GLN A 242 20.67 17.54 4.66
N ALA A 243 19.39 17.91 4.71
CA ALA A 243 18.82 18.99 3.94
C ALA A 243 18.49 20.17 4.85
N HIS A 244 18.18 21.33 4.26
CA HIS A 244 17.95 22.58 5.00
C HIS A 244 16.85 22.47 6.07
N ASN A 245 15.84 21.62 5.87
CA ASN A 245 14.66 21.51 6.71
C ASN A 245 14.19 20.04 6.84
N GLY A 246 15.15 19.12 6.92
CA GLY A 246 14.89 17.71 7.09
C GLY A 246 16.07 16.82 6.72
N MET A 247 15.78 15.54 6.50
CA MET A 247 16.73 14.54 6.03
C MET A 247 16.26 13.93 4.73
N ALA A 248 17.18 13.70 3.80
CA ALA A 248 16.94 12.93 2.59
C ALA A 248 17.52 11.51 2.77
N VAL A 249 16.68 10.50 2.53
CA VAL A 249 17.12 9.12 2.32
C VAL A 249 17.21 8.91 0.81
N MET A 250 18.43 8.80 0.29
CA MET A 250 18.71 8.56 -1.12
C MET A 250 18.95 7.07 -1.35
N ILE A 251 18.36 6.54 -2.40
CA ILE A 251 18.49 5.14 -2.82
C ILE A 251 18.93 5.16 -4.28
N ASP A 252 20.13 4.68 -4.55
CA ASP A 252 20.75 4.67 -5.86
C ASP A 252 20.84 3.24 -6.38
N ASP A 253 20.25 3.00 -7.55
CA ASP A 253 20.31 1.71 -8.23
C ASP A 253 21.16 1.79 -9.53
N GLY A 254 21.58 0.63 -10.02
CA GLY A 254 22.34 0.46 -11.26
C GLY A 254 21.50 -0.16 -12.37
N GLY A 255 20.20 0.13 -12.40
CA GLY A 255 19.23 -0.44 -13.34
C GLY A 255 19.17 0.25 -14.69
N VAL A 256 18.19 -0.16 -15.50
CA VAL A 256 17.95 0.33 -16.88
C VAL A 256 17.45 1.78 -16.97
N GLY A 257 17.19 2.45 -15.85
CA GLY A 257 16.62 3.79 -15.81
C GLY A 257 15.11 3.82 -16.08
N MET A 258 14.57 5.02 -16.28
CA MET A 258 13.16 5.25 -16.62
C MET A 258 13.04 6.22 -17.80
N THR A 259 12.06 6.00 -18.66
CA THR A 259 11.65 6.94 -19.71
C THR A 259 10.97 8.17 -19.12
N VAL A 260 10.81 9.23 -19.92
CA VAL A 260 10.15 10.48 -19.50
C VAL A 260 8.69 10.23 -19.13
N GLU A 261 7.99 9.38 -19.87
CA GLU A 261 6.61 8.98 -19.62
C GLU A 261 6.48 8.19 -18.31
N GLU A 262 7.43 7.29 -18.05
CA GLU A 262 7.50 6.51 -16.80
C GLU A 262 7.78 7.41 -15.60
N LEU A 263 8.70 8.38 -15.71
CA LEU A 263 8.96 9.37 -14.67
C LEU A 263 7.72 10.22 -14.37
N HIS A 264 7.01 10.69 -15.40
CA HIS A 264 5.76 11.42 -15.19
C HIS A 264 4.68 10.57 -14.52
N ARG A 265 4.56 9.29 -14.90
CA ARG A 265 3.64 8.35 -14.25
C ARG A 265 4.04 8.11 -12.80
N ALA A 266 5.31 7.88 -12.53
CA ALA A 266 5.85 7.68 -11.18
C ALA A 266 5.60 8.93 -10.32
N ALA A 267 5.87 10.13 -10.82
CA ALA A 267 5.63 11.38 -10.12
C ALA A 267 4.16 11.55 -9.71
N ARG A 268 3.20 11.27 -10.61
CA ARG A 268 1.76 11.32 -10.27
C ARG A 268 1.37 10.32 -9.17
N LEU A 269 1.92 9.09 -9.24
CA LEU A 269 1.65 8.06 -8.23
C LEU A 269 2.25 8.47 -6.87
N LEU A 270 3.50 8.94 -6.85
CA LEU A 270 4.23 9.37 -5.66
C LEU A 270 3.65 10.64 -5.02
N ALA A 271 3.03 11.53 -5.80
CA ALA A 271 2.29 12.69 -5.29
C ALA A 271 0.98 12.30 -4.57
N GLY A 272 0.50 11.07 -4.79
CA GLY A 272 -0.79 10.61 -4.25
C GLY A 272 -2.01 11.19 -4.98
N ASP A 273 -1.83 11.65 -6.22
CA ASP A 273 -2.90 12.23 -7.06
C ASP A 273 -3.78 11.18 -7.76
N GLY A 274 -3.48 9.89 -7.55
CA GLY A 274 -4.28 8.76 -8.05
C GLY A 274 -4.33 7.55 -7.11
N GLY A 275 -3.87 7.69 -5.86
CA GLY A 275 -3.56 6.58 -4.96
C GLY A 275 -4.73 5.70 -4.52
N SER A 276 -5.96 6.04 -4.88
CA SER A 276 -7.16 5.26 -4.57
C SER A 276 -7.67 4.42 -5.74
N ASP A 277 -7.35 4.79 -6.99
CA ASP A 277 -7.86 4.09 -8.17
C ASP A 277 -6.99 2.88 -8.52
N ILE A 278 -7.26 1.78 -7.81
CA ILE A 278 -6.58 0.48 -7.97
C ILE A 278 -6.65 0.01 -9.44
N ASN A 279 -7.68 0.40 -10.19
CA ASN A 279 -7.89 0.00 -11.58
C ASN A 279 -6.86 0.63 -12.54
N ARG A 280 -6.14 1.68 -12.12
CA ARG A 280 -5.13 2.38 -12.94
C ARG A 280 -3.69 1.89 -12.70
N LEU A 281 -3.52 0.87 -11.87
CA LEU A 281 -2.19 0.31 -11.54
C LEU A 281 -1.63 -0.64 -12.61
N GLY A 282 -2.41 -0.96 -13.64
CA GLY A 282 -2.02 -1.86 -14.73
C GLY A 282 -2.30 -3.34 -14.43
N ASP A 283 -1.96 -4.20 -15.38
CA ASP A 283 -2.06 -5.65 -15.26
C ASP A 283 -0.71 -6.30 -15.62
N PRO A 284 0.04 -6.88 -14.65
CA PRO A 284 -0.28 -6.96 -13.22
C PRO A 284 -0.12 -5.59 -12.51
N PRO A 285 -0.85 -5.35 -11.41
CA PRO A 285 -0.88 -4.06 -10.73
C PRO A 285 0.48 -3.70 -10.09
N GLN A 286 1.03 -2.57 -10.49
CA GLN A 286 2.26 -2.01 -9.92
C GLN A 286 1.94 -1.15 -8.69
N VAL A 287 1.88 -1.78 -7.52
CA VAL A 287 1.41 -1.16 -6.27
C VAL A 287 2.43 -0.24 -5.59
N GLY A 288 3.74 -0.45 -5.78
CA GLY A 288 4.80 0.17 -4.96
C GLY A 288 4.72 1.70 -4.88
N PHE A 289 4.79 2.41 -6.02
CA PHE A 289 4.72 3.88 -6.02
C PHE A 289 3.37 4.43 -5.55
N ALA A 290 2.26 3.74 -5.82
CA ALA A 290 0.95 4.15 -5.35
C ALA A 290 0.85 4.08 -3.81
N VAL A 291 1.39 3.01 -3.21
CA VAL A 291 1.46 2.83 -1.75
C VAL A 291 2.30 3.94 -1.15
N ILE A 292 3.47 4.21 -1.72
CA ILE A 292 4.36 5.27 -1.28
C ILE A 292 3.65 6.63 -1.32
N GLY A 293 2.92 6.94 -2.40
CA GLY A 293 2.17 8.20 -2.51
C GLY A 293 1.06 8.34 -1.47
N VAL A 294 0.32 7.27 -1.18
CA VAL A 294 -0.68 7.26 -0.10
C VAL A 294 -0.04 7.53 1.27
N LEU A 295 1.11 6.92 1.55
CA LEU A 295 1.84 7.12 2.80
C LEU A 295 2.44 8.53 2.89
N ALA A 296 3.11 8.99 1.83
CA ALA A 296 3.69 10.32 1.73
C ALA A 296 2.65 11.41 2.02
N LYS A 297 1.50 11.34 1.35
CA LYS A 297 0.38 12.27 1.55
C LYS A 297 -0.20 12.22 2.96
N ARG A 298 -0.32 11.03 3.55
CA ARG A 298 -0.88 10.85 4.90
C ARG A 298 0.06 11.33 6.01
N TYR A 299 1.36 11.07 5.88
CA TYR A 299 2.34 11.30 6.95
C TYR A 299 3.17 12.58 6.76
N GLY A 300 3.13 13.19 5.57
CA GLY A 300 3.76 14.48 5.30
C GLY A 300 5.21 14.41 4.82
N PHE A 301 5.74 13.23 4.49
CA PHE A 301 7.01 13.12 3.78
C PHE A 301 6.82 13.22 2.27
N ARG A 302 7.90 13.45 1.52
CA ARG A 302 7.87 13.51 0.05
C ARG A 302 8.77 12.44 -0.54
N VAL A 303 8.40 11.93 -1.71
CA VAL A 303 9.22 10.98 -2.46
C VAL A 303 9.31 11.43 -3.91
N SER A 304 10.51 11.38 -4.47
CA SER A 304 10.77 11.63 -5.88
C SER A 304 11.70 10.57 -6.45
N VAL A 305 11.61 10.35 -7.75
CA VAL A 305 12.54 9.51 -8.51
C VAL A 305 13.08 10.31 -9.68
N ASP A 306 14.35 10.11 -10.00
CA ASP A 306 15.00 10.68 -11.19
C ASP A 306 16.12 9.78 -11.70
N THR A 307 16.73 10.14 -12.84
CA THR A 307 17.74 9.33 -13.53
C THR A 307 19.18 9.70 -13.16
N ARG A 308 19.41 10.42 -12.05
CA ARG A 308 20.73 10.92 -11.64
C ARG A 308 21.44 9.97 -10.66
N SER A 309 21.19 8.66 -10.77
CA SER A 309 21.97 7.68 -10.03
C SER A 309 23.43 7.71 -10.51
N PRO A 310 24.42 7.74 -9.59
CA PRO A 310 25.84 7.61 -9.94
C PRO A 310 26.17 6.31 -10.69
N TYR A 311 25.30 5.30 -10.58
CA TYR A 311 25.45 3.99 -11.20
C TYR A 311 24.70 3.86 -12.54
N GLY A 312 24.15 4.95 -13.06
CA GLY A 312 23.46 4.99 -14.36
C GLY A 312 22.00 4.54 -14.35
N GLY A 313 21.47 4.15 -13.18
CA GLY A 313 20.07 3.77 -13.00
C GLY A 313 19.19 4.89 -12.45
N VAL A 314 18.30 4.54 -11.52
CA VAL A 314 17.35 5.45 -10.88
C VAL A 314 17.82 5.84 -9.49
N ARG A 315 17.68 7.13 -9.17
CA ARG A 315 17.80 7.66 -7.82
C ARG A 315 16.41 7.92 -7.25
N ALA A 316 16.06 7.25 -6.17
CA ALA A 316 14.88 7.58 -5.38
C ALA A 316 15.29 8.40 -4.16
N VAL A 317 14.51 9.44 -3.84
CA VAL A 317 14.76 10.32 -2.70
C VAL A 317 13.51 10.38 -1.83
N VAL A 318 13.62 9.94 -0.59
CA VAL A 318 12.59 10.12 0.45
C VAL A 318 13.02 11.30 1.33
N PHE A 319 12.32 12.43 1.19
CA PHE A 319 12.54 13.61 2.00
C PHE A 319 11.64 13.57 3.25
N LEU A 320 12.27 13.47 4.41
CA LEU A 320 11.64 13.49 5.72
C LEU A 320 11.82 14.90 6.32
N PRO A 321 10.73 15.67 6.49
CA PRO A 321 10.83 16.99 7.10
C PRO A 321 11.09 16.88 8.61
N THR A 322 11.60 17.95 9.22
CA THR A 322 12.03 17.98 10.63
C THR A 322 10.97 17.48 11.61
N GLU A 323 9.68 17.67 11.33
CA GLU A 323 8.56 17.25 12.20
C GLU A 323 8.37 15.72 12.25
N LEU A 324 9.02 14.97 11.34
CA LEU A 324 9.08 13.51 11.35
C LEU A 324 10.38 12.99 11.97
N LEU A 325 11.27 13.88 12.40
CA LEU A 325 12.59 13.54 12.88
C LEU A 325 12.72 13.86 14.37
N THR A 326 13.58 13.11 15.02
CA THR A 326 14.04 13.33 16.38
C THR A 326 15.52 12.94 16.47
N ARG A 327 16.16 13.18 17.60
CA ARG A 327 17.50 12.64 17.86
C ARG A 327 17.36 11.29 18.53
N VAL A 328 18.29 10.39 18.25
CA VAL A 328 18.38 9.13 18.99
C VAL A 328 18.62 9.47 20.46
N SER A 329 17.59 9.37 21.29
CA SER A 329 17.79 9.35 22.75
C SER A 329 18.39 7.99 23.06
N LYS A 330 19.73 7.95 23.19
CA LYS A 330 20.38 6.81 23.83
C LYS A 330 19.66 6.61 25.16
N PRO A 331 19.15 5.41 25.49
CA PRO A 331 18.54 5.18 26.79
C PRO A 331 19.56 5.66 27.82
N ALA A 332 19.21 6.70 28.58
CA ALA A 332 19.95 6.98 29.79
C ALA A 332 19.84 5.69 30.59
N MET A 333 20.98 5.02 30.84
CA MET A 333 21.05 4.16 32.00
C MET A 333 20.47 5.00 33.15
N PRO A 334 19.52 4.47 33.94
CA PRO A 334 18.98 5.23 35.04
C PRO A 334 20.15 5.63 35.94
N ASP A 335 20.49 6.91 35.91
CA ASP A 335 21.50 7.56 36.74
C ASP A 335 20.93 7.79 38.14
N ASN A 336 20.31 6.72 38.67
CA ASN A 336 19.75 6.63 40.00
C ASN A 336 20.49 5.52 40.76
N ALA A 337 21.81 5.51 40.68
CA ALA A 337 22.62 5.14 41.82
C ALA A 337 23.08 6.44 42.45
N VAL A 338 22.24 7.01 43.32
CA VAL A 338 22.72 7.97 44.33
C VAL A 338 23.84 7.24 45.06
N ALA A 339 25.08 7.63 44.77
CA ALA A 339 26.23 7.19 45.51
C ALA A 339 26.05 7.68 46.94
N LEU A 340 25.63 6.77 47.82
CA LEU A 340 25.77 6.96 49.26
C LEU A 340 27.26 7.24 49.53
N PRO A 341 27.59 8.24 50.38
CA PRO A 341 28.98 8.53 50.72
C PRO A 341 29.68 7.28 51.25
N PRO A 342 30.96 7.06 50.92
CA PRO A 342 31.68 5.89 51.41
C PRO A 342 31.75 5.93 52.93
N GLU A 343 31.05 5.00 53.57
CA GLU A 343 31.14 4.77 55.00
C GLU A 343 32.57 4.32 55.32
N GLN A 344 33.24 5.09 56.16
CA GLN A 344 34.61 4.84 56.60
C GLN A 344 34.68 3.48 57.30
N ARG A 345 35.29 2.48 56.64
CA ARG A 345 35.67 1.24 57.31
C ARG A 345 36.77 1.54 58.33
N GLN A 346 36.41 1.42 59.60
CA GLN A 346 37.36 1.32 60.70
C GLN A 346 38.26 0.07 60.50
N PRO A 347 39.53 0.11 60.94
CA PRO A 347 40.43 -1.03 60.82
C PRO A 347 40.01 -2.14 61.79
N ALA A 348 39.80 -3.35 61.26
CA ALA A 348 39.67 -4.55 62.09
C ALA A 348 41.04 -4.96 62.65
N ALA A 349 41.08 -5.27 63.95
CA ALA A 349 42.23 -5.82 64.65
C ALA A 349 42.62 -7.22 64.14
N PRO A 350 43.88 -7.67 64.32
CA PRO A 350 44.39 -8.90 63.74
C PRO A 350 43.97 -10.15 64.54
N THR A 351 43.58 -11.21 63.83
CA THR A 351 43.31 -12.55 64.40
C THR A 351 44.46 -13.51 64.03
N PRO A 352 44.85 -14.47 64.89
CA PRO A 352 46.15 -15.16 64.80
C PRO A 352 46.24 -16.22 63.69
N ALA A 353 47.48 -16.50 63.29
CA ALA A 353 47.87 -17.51 62.31
C ALA A 353 47.37 -18.93 62.67
N ALA A 354 46.74 -19.59 61.70
CA ALA A 354 46.40 -21.01 61.78
C ALA A 354 47.60 -21.89 61.40
N GLU A 355 47.68 -22.98 62.14
CA GLU A 355 48.85 -23.79 62.43
C GLU A 355 49.07 -24.90 61.40
N LEU A 356 50.32 -25.13 61.00
CA LEU A 356 50.73 -26.20 60.09
C LEU A 356 50.76 -27.53 60.84
N GLU A 357 49.93 -28.49 60.45
CA GLU A 357 49.95 -29.84 61.03
C GLU A 357 51.31 -30.54 60.80
N ARG A 358 51.93 -30.98 61.91
CA ARG A 358 53.15 -31.79 61.95
C ARG A 358 52.85 -33.16 62.56
N THR A 359 53.52 -34.22 62.10
CA THR A 359 53.51 -35.53 62.77
C THR A 359 54.47 -35.51 63.98
N PRO A 360 54.36 -36.47 64.94
CA PRO A 360 55.16 -36.48 66.17
C PRO A 360 56.70 -36.52 66.01
N GLY A 361 57.21 -36.63 64.78
CA GLY A 361 58.64 -36.62 64.45
C GLY A 361 59.14 -35.38 63.70
N GLY A 362 58.34 -34.31 63.57
CA GLY A 362 58.85 -32.98 63.19
C GLY A 362 59.25 -32.75 61.71
N LEU A 363 58.81 -33.58 60.76
CA LEU A 363 59.04 -33.38 59.31
C LEU A 363 57.73 -33.04 58.56
N PRO A 364 57.74 -32.09 57.59
CA PRO A 364 56.54 -31.67 56.87
C PRO A 364 56.03 -32.71 55.83
N ARG A 365 54.71 -32.96 55.81
CA ARG A 365 54.04 -33.89 54.86
C ARG A 365 53.94 -33.28 53.46
N ARG A 366 54.54 -33.94 52.46
CA ARG A 366 54.47 -33.59 51.03
C ARG A 366 53.19 -34.18 50.41
N ARG A 367 52.32 -33.35 49.81
CA ARG A 367 51.14 -33.79 49.05
C ARG A 367 51.60 -34.36 47.69
N ARG A 368 51.21 -35.61 47.40
CA ARG A 368 51.64 -36.38 46.22
C ARG A 368 50.87 -35.94 44.97
N THR A 369 51.62 -35.58 43.93
CA THR A 369 51.20 -35.39 42.54
C THR A 369 50.59 -36.67 41.97
N GLN A 370 49.43 -36.57 41.32
CA GLN A 370 48.92 -37.60 40.40
C GLN A 370 49.08 -37.09 38.96
N THR A 371 49.98 -37.74 38.24
CA THR A 371 50.09 -37.75 36.78
C THR A 371 49.00 -38.66 36.20
N ALA A 372 48.26 -38.17 35.21
CA ALA A 372 47.45 -38.97 34.31
C ALA A 372 47.54 -38.40 32.88
N ASP A 373 48.17 -39.22 32.04
CA ASP A 373 48.01 -39.45 30.60
C ASP A 373 48.03 -38.31 29.57
N GLN A 374 48.99 -38.42 28.65
CA GLN A 374 49.09 -37.66 27.41
C GLN A 374 48.25 -38.34 26.32
N GLY A 375 47.08 -37.78 26.03
CA GLY A 375 46.31 -38.05 24.82
C GLY A 375 46.61 -37.00 23.75
N ALA A 376 46.91 -37.44 22.54
CA ALA A 376 47.21 -36.62 21.36
C ALA A 376 46.12 -35.57 21.02
N PRO A 377 46.48 -34.40 20.47
CA PRO A 377 45.51 -33.37 20.10
C PRO A 377 44.70 -33.80 18.85
N PRO A 378 43.37 -33.64 18.84
CA PRO A 378 42.61 -33.69 17.60
C PRO A 378 42.91 -32.44 16.76
N SER A 379 43.07 -32.66 15.47
CA SER A 379 43.23 -31.67 14.42
C SER A 379 42.17 -30.57 14.48
N ALA A 380 42.62 -29.32 14.43
CA ALA A 380 41.78 -28.15 14.26
C ALA A 380 40.91 -28.28 12.98
N PRO A 381 39.63 -27.89 13.00
CA PRO A 381 38.90 -27.63 11.77
C PRO A 381 39.53 -26.40 11.09
N ALA A 382 39.66 -26.48 9.76
CA ALA A 382 40.13 -25.38 8.94
C ALA A 382 39.28 -24.12 9.16
N ASP A 383 39.93 -22.94 9.22
CA ASP A 383 39.26 -21.65 9.15
C ASP A 383 38.33 -21.63 7.92
N PRO A 384 37.05 -21.24 8.08
CA PRO A 384 36.15 -21.14 6.94
C PRO A 384 36.59 -19.96 6.05
N ALA A 385 36.36 -20.12 4.75
CA ALA A 385 36.77 -19.15 3.73
C ALA A 385 36.18 -17.74 4.03
N PRO A 386 36.79 -16.65 3.51
CA PRO A 386 36.36 -15.26 3.79
C PRO A 386 34.88 -14.95 3.48
N ALA A 387 34.19 -15.78 2.70
CA ALA A 387 32.77 -15.66 2.40
C ALA A 387 31.88 -16.03 3.60
N ASP A 388 32.25 -17.05 4.38
CA ASP A 388 31.46 -17.55 5.51
C ASP A 388 31.52 -16.62 6.72
N GLN A 389 32.65 -15.93 6.92
CA GLN A 389 32.77 -14.88 7.94
C GLN A 389 31.91 -13.65 7.61
N ARG A 390 31.71 -13.31 6.32
CA ARG A 390 30.79 -12.23 5.93
C ARG A 390 29.33 -12.64 6.15
N ILE A 391 28.98 -13.89 5.85
CA ILE A 391 27.65 -14.44 6.13
C ILE A 391 27.41 -14.46 7.65
N ALA A 392 28.36 -14.94 8.45
CA ALA A 392 28.25 -14.98 9.92
C ALA A 392 28.20 -13.58 10.56
N THR A 393 29.00 -12.63 10.07
CA THR A 393 28.99 -11.24 10.57
C THR A 393 27.71 -10.51 10.13
N GLY A 394 27.25 -10.77 8.90
CA GLY A 394 25.94 -10.35 8.41
C GLY A 394 24.80 -10.95 9.24
N LEU A 395 24.89 -12.23 9.60
CA LEU A 395 23.95 -12.95 10.48
C LEU A 395 23.89 -12.35 11.87
N ALA A 396 25.04 -12.02 12.45
CA ALA A 396 25.13 -11.42 13.78
C ALA A 396 24.60 -9.98 13.80
N ALA A 397 24.89 -9.18 12.76
CA ALA A 397 24.32 -7.85 12.59
C ALA A 397 22.80 -7.90 12.33
N TRP A 398 22.34 -8.92 11.58
CA TRP A 398 20.94 -9.18 11.28
C TRP A 398 20.14 -9.64 12.50
N LYS A 399 20.68 -10.57 13.31
CA LYS A 399 20.08 -10.99 14.58
C LYS A 399 19.86 -9.80 15.52
N ARG A 400 20.88 -8.94 15.68
CA ARG A 400 20.75 -7.69 16.46
C ARG A 400 19.71 -6.72 15.90
N GLY A 401 19.61 -6.59 14.58
CA GLY A 401 18.61 -5.74 13.92
C GLY A 401 17.18 -6.24 14.12
N THR A 402 16.96 -7.55 13.99
CA THR A 402 15.63 -8.16 14.16
C THR A 402 15.21 -8.26 15.63
N GLU A 403 16.14 -8.44 16.57
CA GLU A 403 15.88 -8.40 18.02
C GLU A 403 15.55 -6.97 18.48
N SER A 404 16.33 -5.97 18.03
CA SER A 404 16.04 -4.55 18.29
C SER A 404 14.68 -4.13 17.72
N GLY A 405 14.32 -4.64 16.54
CA GLY A 405 13.02 -4.42 15.92
C GLY A 405 11.84 -5.18 16.55
N ARG A 406 12.10 -6.20 17.40
CA ARG A 406 11.09 -7.06 18.06
C ARG A 406 10.92 -6.75 19.56
N ALA A 407 11.94 -6.22 20.25
CA ALA A 407 12.00 -6.12 21.71
C ALA A 407 11.31 -4.88 22.35
N THR A 408 10.38 -4.19 21.66
CA THR A 408 9.61 -3.11 22.30
C THR A 408 8.31 -3.65 22.91
N THR A 409 8.41 -4.20 24.13
CA THR A 409 7.24 -4.41 25.00
C THR A 409 6.75 -3.05 25.50
N PRO A 410 5.47 -2.69 25.33
CA PRO A 410 4.94 -1.44 25.89
C PRO A 410 4.95 -1.50 27.43
N PRO A 411 5.16 -0.37 28.13
CA PRO A 411 4.91 -0.32 29.57
C PRO A 411 3.44 -0.64 29.86
N PRO A 412 3.12 -1.26 31.01
CA PRO A 412 1.75 -1.52 31.40
C PRO A 412 0.97 -0.20 31.45
N VAL A 413 -0.17 -0.16 30.78
CA VAL A 413 -1.12 0.95 30.83
C VAL A 413 -1.62 1.02 32.27
N ALA A 414 -1.27 2.09 32.99
CA ALA A 414 -1.89 2.39 34.27
C ALA A 414 -3.35 2.77 34.00
N GLU A 415 -4.28 1.93 34.45
CA GLU A 415 -5.71 2.25 34.47
C GLU A 415 -5.93 3.47 35.37
N GLY A 416 -6.18 4.62 34.72
CA GLY A 416 -6.67 5.80 35.40
C GLY A 416 -8.11 5.59 35.85
N ASN A 417 -8.31 5.55 37.16
CA ASN A 417 -9.60 5.52 37.84
C ASN A 417 -10.51 6.68 37.37
N PRO A 418 -11.75 6.41 36.92
CA PRO A 418 -12.66 7.46 36.46
C PRO A 418 -13.53 7.96 37.62
N GLN A 419 -13.01 8.88 38.46
CA GLN A 419 -13.84 9.75 39.31
C GLN A 419 -13.12 11.08 39.60
N ALA A 420 -13.51 12.14 38.88
CA ALA A 420 -13.71 13.52 39.33
C ALA A 420 -14.07 14.41 38.13
#